data_AF-A0A1M5K1T8-F1
#
_entry.id   AF-A0A1M5K1T8-F1
#
_cell.length_a   1.000
_cell.length_b   1.000
_cell.length_c   1.000
_cell.angle_alpha   90.00
_cell.angle_beta   90.00
_cell.angle_gamma   90.00
#
_symmetry.space_group_name_H-M   'P 1'
#
loop_
_entity.id
_entity.type
_entity.pdbx_description
1 polymer ?
#
loop_
_entity_poly.entity_id
_entity_poly.type
_entity_poly.pdbx_seq_one_letter_code
_entity_poly.pdbx_strand_id
1 'polypeptide(L)' 'MKIKQSKSDNELLQEISNKLSDLIAINGILNKNKEDQIIYLANQGYSNADISRLIGIPKGTVDVIRAKSSKNKKK' A
#
# COMPACT_ATOMS: atom_id res chain seq x y z
N MET A 1 -27.72 20.95 17.20
CA MET A 1 -27.19 20.46 15.91
C MET A 1 -25.67 20.41 16.00
N LYS A 2 -25.02 19.28 15.70
CA LYS A 2 -23.56 19.22 15.55
C LYS A 2 -23.20 19.71 14.15
N ILE A 3 -22.56 20.87 14.05
CA ILE A 3 -22.04 21.39 12.79
C ILE A 3 -20.86 20.50 12.40
N LYS A 4 -20.95 19.78 11.28
CA LYS A 4 -19.79 19.07 10.70
C LYS A 4 -18.78 20.13 10.27
N GLN A 5 -17.64 20.18 10.95
CA GLN A 5 -16.51 21.02 10.53
C GLN A 5 -16.06 20.57 9.12
N SER A 6 -16.01 21.52 8.19
CA SER A 6 -15.41 21.30 6.87
C SER A 6 -13.90 21.15 7.04
N LYS A 7 -13.31 20.25 6.24
CA LYS A 7 -11.84 20.11 6.17
C LYS A 7 -11.23 21.43 5.70
N SER A 8 -10.07 21.75 6.22
CA SER A 8 -9.23 22.85 5.74
C SER A 8 -8.59 22.49 4.39
N ASP A 9 -8.16 23.50 3.63
CA ASP A 9 -7.48 23.31 2.35
C ASP A 9 -6.23 22.45 2.47
N ASN A 10 -5.48 22.61 3.57
CA ASN A 10 -4.28 21.79 3.85
C ASN A 10 -4.62 20.31 4.05
N GLU A 11 -5.72 20.00 4.75
CA GLU A 11 -6.16 18.61 4.92
C GLU A 11 -6.61 17.99 3.60
N LEU A 12 -7.25 18.77 2.72
CA LEU A 12 -7.63 18.33 1.39
C LEU A 12 -6.40 18.06 0.51
N LEU A 13 -5.41 18.96 0.52
CA LEU A 13 -4.16 18.78 -0.22
C LEU A 13 -3.39 17.54 0.25
N GLN A 14 -3.35 17.29 1.57
CA GLN A 14 -2.72 16.09 2.11
C GLN A 14 -3.45 14.82 1.67
N GLU A 15 -4.79 14.83 1.65
CA GLU A 15 -5.57 13.68 1.18
C GLU A 15 -5.34 13.40 -0.31
N ILE A 16 -5.30 14.46 -1.14
CA ILE A 16 -4.99 14.35 -2.57
C ILE A 16 -3.60 13.76 -2.78
N SER A 17 -2.60 14.28 -2.05
CA SER A 17 -1.22 13.79 -2.11
C SER A 17 -1.16 12.29 -1.79
N ASN A 18 -1.80 11.85 -0.72
CA ASN A 18 -1.84 10.44 -0.32
C ASN A 18 -2.50 9.55 -1.40
N LYS A 19 -3.62 10.00 -1.98
CA LYS A 19 -4.31 9.26 -3.06
C LYS A 19 -3.45 9.17 -4.33
N LEU A 20 -2.69 10.21 -4.66
CA LEU A 20 -1.76 10.18 -5.80
C LEU A 20 -0.61 9.20 -5.57
N SER A 21 -0.04 9.15 -4.36
CA SER A 21 0.97 8.15 -3.99
C SER A 21 0.45 6.72 -4.13
N ASP A 22 -0.78 6.45 -3.68
CA ASP A 22 -1.44 5.16 -3.83
C ASP A 22 -1.60 4.78 -5.33
N LEU A 23 -2.01 5.72 -6.18
CA LEU A 23 -2.18 5.50 -7.62
C LEU A 23 -0.85 5.21 -8.34
N ILE A 24 0.20 5.94 -8.01
CA ILE A 24 1.55 5.70 -8.56
C ILE A 24 2.02 4.29 -8.18
N ALA A 25 1.80 3.89 -6.93
CA ALA A 25 2.15 2.56 -6.45
C ALA A 25 1.36 1.45 -7.17
N ILE A 26 0.04 1.63 -7.37
CA ILE A 26 -0.80 0.71 -8.14
C ILE A 26 -0.31 0.60 -9.59
N ASN A 27 0.02 1.71 -10.24
CA ASN A 27 0.52 1.70 -11.61
C ASN A 27 1.86 0.93 -11.74
N GLY A 28 2.75 1.07 -10.76
CA GLY A 28 4.03 0.37 -10.71
C GLY A 28 3.93 -1.15 -10.60
N ILE A 29 2.77 -1.68 -10.21
CA ILE A 29 2.54 -3.11 -9.99
C ILE A 29 1.61 -3.78 -11.03
N LEU A 30 1.02 -3.03 -11.96
CA LEU A 30 0.01 -3.52 -12.91
C LEU A 30 0.44 -4.77 -13.71
N ASN A 31 1.70 -4.83 -14.12
CA ASN A 31 2.22 -5.94 -14.95
C ASN A 31 3.02 -6.99 -14.14
N LYS A 32 2.96 -6.93 -12.81
CA LYS A 32 3.71 -7.84 -11.93
C LYS A 32 2.81 -8.98 -11.45
N ASN A 33 3.39 -10.15 -11.21
CA ASN A 33 2.69 -11.23 -10.50
C ASN A 33 2.51 -10.85 -9.01
N LYS A 34 1.57 -11.50 -8.31
CA LYS A 34 1.18 -11.13 -6.93
C LYS A 34 2.35 -11.05 -5.95
N GLU A 35 3.33 -11.95 -6.05
CA GLU A 35 4.50 -11.94 -5.16
C GLU A 35 5.37 -10.69 -5.42
N ASP A 36 5.63 -10.40 -6.69
CA ASP A 36 6.38 -9.21 -7.11
C ASP A 36 5.65 -7.90 -6.78
N GLN A 37 4.31 -7.88 -6.84
CA GLN A 37 3.50 -6.74 -6.41
C GLN A 37 3.71 -6.46 -4.91
N ILE A 38 3.63 -7.49 -4.07
CA ILE A 38 3.81 -7.40 -2.63
C ILE A 38 5.23 -6.95 -2.26
N ILE A 39 6.25 -7.53 -2.90
CA ILE A 39 7.65 -7.17 -2.66
C ILE A 39 7.90 -5.73 -3.06
N TYR A 40 7.39 -5.30 -4.22
CA TYR A 40 7.53 -3.92 -4.69
C TYR A 40 6.93 -2.92 -3.69
N LEU A 41 5.67 -3.12 -3.29
CA LEU A 41 5.00 -2.22 -2.35
C LEU A 41 5.67 -2.21 -0.97
N ALA A 42 6.13 -3.36 -0.48
CA ALA A 42 6.88 -3.44 0.77
C ALA A 42 8.20 -2.64 0.71
N ASN A 43 8.89 -2.67 -0.44
CA ASN A 43 10.11 -1.88 -0.65
C ASN A 43 9.83 -0.37 -0.76
N GLN A 44 8.63 0.02 -1.18
CA GLN A 44 8.15 1.40 -1.16
C GLN A 44 7.69 1.87 0.24
N GLY A 45 7.82 1.02 1.26
CA GLY A 45 7.51 1.36 2.66
C GLY A 45 6.06 1.14 3.08
N TYR A 46 5.21 0.54 2.23
CA TYR A 46 3.82 0.27 2.58
C TYR A 46 3.72 -0.82 3.66
N SER A 47 2.81 -0.63 4.61
CA SER A 47 2.52 -1.64 5.63
C SER A 47 1.77 -2.82 5.02
N ASN A 48 1.74 -3.97 5.70
CA ASN A 48 0.98 -5.13 5.21
C ASN A 48 -0.53 -4.87 5.13
N ALA A 49 -1.05 -3.97 5.98
CA ALA A 49 -2.43 -3.54 5.93
C ALA A 49 -2.70 -2.67 4.68
N ASP A 50 -1.78 -1.75 4.36
CA ASP A 50 -1.92 -0.91 3.17
C ASP A 50 -1.79 -1.72 1.89
N ILE A 51 -0.82 -2.63 1.83
CA ILE A 51 -0.67 -3.56 0.70
C ILE A 51 -1.96 -4.36 0.50
N SER A 52 -2.49 -4.93 1.59
CA SER A 52 -3.74 -5.69 1.58
C SER A 52 -4.90 -4.87 1.00
N ARG A 53 -5.03 -3.61 1.44
CA ARG A 53 -6.04 -2.67 0.95
C ARG A 53 -5.86 -2.34 -0.54
N LEU A 54 -4.63 -2.08 -0.98
CA LEU A 54 -4.33 -1.60 -2.34
C LEU A 54 -4.53 -2.68 -3.41
N ILE A 55 -4.18 -3.93 -3.12
CA ILE A 55 -4.21 -5.01 -4.12
C ILE A 55 -5.36 -6.00 -3.90
N GLY A 56 -6.13 -5.84 -2.82
CA GLY A 56 -7.29 -6.70 -2.52
C GLY A 56 -6.92 -8.12 -2.09
N ILE A 57 -5.79 -8.30 -1.42
CA ILE A 57 -5.32 -9.61 -0.92
C ILE A 57 -5.38 -9.62 0.61
N PRO A 58 -5.77 -10.73 1.28
CA PRO A 58 -5.76 -10.80 2.74
C PRO A 58 -4.38 -10.52 3.34
N LYS A 59 -4.32 -9.72 4.41
CA LYS A 59 -3.08 -9.39 5.14
C LYS A 59 -2.25 -10.63 5.50
N GLY A 60 -2.89 -11.71 5.95
CA GLY A 60 -2.19 -12.96 6.29
C GLY A 60 -1.43 -13.57 5.10
N THR A 61 -1.96 -13.45 3.89
CA THR A 61 -1.26 -13.87 2.66
C THR A 61 -0.05 -12.99 2.38
N VAL A 62 -0.17 -11.67 2.60
CA VAL A 62 0.95 -10.71 2.49
C VAL A 62 2.05 -11.05 3.48
N ASP A 63 1.70 -11.34 4.74
CA ASP A 63 2.63 -11.71 5.81
C ASP A 63 3.45 -12.95 5.43
N VAL A 64 2.78 -14.00 4.94
CA VAL A 64 3.42 -15.26 4.52
C VAL A 64 4.40 -15.03 3.36
N ILE A 65 4.00 -14.28 2.34
CA ILE A 65 4.84 -14.01 1.16
C ILE A 65 6.08 -13.22 1.57
N ARG A 66 5.94 -12.15 2.37
CA ARG A 66 7.08 -11.36 2.86
C ARG A 66 8.04 -12.19 3.73
N ALA A 67 7.52 -13.07 4.57
CA ALA A 67 8.32 -13.96 5.38
C ALA A 67 9.14 -14.95 4.53
N LYS A 68 8.60 -15.42 3.39
CA LYS A 68 9.33 -16.26 2.43
C LYS A 68 10.43 -15.48 1.70
N SER A 69 10.13 -14.27 1.21
CA SER A 69 11.11 -13.45 0.47
C SER A 69 12.31 -13.03 1.32
N SER A 70 12.11 -12.77 2.62
CA SER A 70 13.20 -12.42 3.54
C SER A 70 14.15 -13.58 3.85
N LYS A 71 13.65 -14.83 3.85
CA LYS A 71 14.48 -16.03 4.02
C LYS A 71 15.40 -16.28 2.83
N ASN A 72 14.96 -15.97 1.61
CA ASN A 72 15.78 -16.14 0.40
C ASN A 72 16.92 -15.13 0.26
N LYS A 73 16.90 -13.98 0.97
CA LYS A 73 18.01 -13.02 0.99
C LYS A 73 19.20 -13.44 1.86
N LYS A 74 19.07 -14.50 2.66
CA LYS A 74 20.10 -15.00 3.60
C LYS A 74 20.78 -16.29 3.13
N LYS A 75 20.51 -16.74 1.91
CA LYS A 75 21.22 -17.82 1.23
C LYS A 75 21.99 -17.22 0.06
#